data_AF-A0A6J6B8W0-F1
#
_entry.id   AF-A0A6J6B8W0-F1
#
_cell.length_a   1.000
_cell.length_b   1.000
_cell.length_c   1.000
_cell.angle_alpha   90.00
_cell.angle_beta   90.00
_cell.angle_gamma   90.00
#
_symmetry.space_group_name_H-M   'P 1'
#
loop_
_entity.id
_entity.type
_entity.pdbx_description
1 polymer ?
#
loop_
_entity_poly.entity_id
_entity_poly.type
_entity_poly.pdbx_seq_one_letter_code
_entity_poly.pdbx_strand_id
1 'polypeptide(L)'
;MSIGDIAALIAAIAFAVLALAAAVPLLKLGRTVDELSNSVKELTEGVEPLLSGLNETITETNKQLVKIDSITTNVEEVSLNIASLSAVFTQAVGGPLMKLAGLGVSLSKLLKGKK
;
A
#
# COMPACT_ATOMS: atom_id res chain seq x y z
N MET A 1 -12.79 -81.12 16.32
CA MET A 1 -12.79 -79.64 16.35
C MET A 1 -13.25 -79.23 17.73
N SER A 2 -12.40 -78.53 18.48
CA SER A 2 -12.76 -78.03 19.81
C SER A 2 -13.65 -76.78 19.68
N ILE A 3 -14.45 -76.48 20.70
CA ILE A 3 -15.24 -75.24 20.75
C ILE A 3 -14.31 -74.00 20.66
N GLY A 4 -13.07 -74.11 21.16
CA GLY A 4 -12.05 -73.08 21.07
C GLY A 4 -11.61 -72.79 19.63
N ASP A 5 -11.52 -73.80 18.76
CA ASP A 5 -11.08 -73.63 17.38
C ASP A 5 -12.11 -72.81 16.58
N ILE A 6 -13.40 -73.06 16.84
CA ILE A 6 -14.51 -72.33 16.22
C ILE A 6 -14.54 -70.89 16.72
N ALA A 7 -14.36 -70.67 18.02
CA ALA A 7 -14.30 -69.33 18.59
C ALA A 7 -13.10 -68.52 18.05
N ALA A 8 -11.94 -69.14 17.90
CA ALA A 8 -10.75 -68.52 17.34
C ALA A 8 -10.96 -68.13 15.86
N LEU A 9 -11.63 -68.98 15.07
CA LEU A 9 -11.94 -68.67 13.67
C LEU A 9 -12.90 -67.47 13.56
N ILE A 10 -13.95 -67.44 14.38
CA ILE A 10 -14.91 -66.33 14.40
C ILE A 10 -14.21 -65.03 14.83
N ALA A 11 -13.38 -65.09 15.87
CA ALA A 11 -12.62 -63.93 16.34
C ALA A 11 -11.65 -63.40 15.27
N ALA A 12 -10.97 -64.29 14.54
CA ALA A 12 -10.08 -63.91 13.45
C ALA A 12 -10.83 -63.21 12.32
N ILE A 13 -12.00 -63.73 11.93
CA ILE A 13 -12.85 -63.10 10.91
C ILE A 13 -13.35 -61.73 11.37
N ALA A 14 -13.84 -61.62 12.61
CA ALA A 14 -14.29 -60.35 13.17
C ALA A 14 -13.17 -59.30 13.24
N PHE A 15 -11.97 -59.71 13.66
CA PHE A 15 -10.80 -58.85 13.69
C PHE A 15 -10.37 -58.42 12.28
N ALA A 16 -10.39 -59.32 11.31
CA ALA A 16 -10.08 -58.99 9.92
C ALA A 16 -11.04 -57.95 9.35
N VAL A 17 -12.34 -58.06 9.63
CA VAL A 17 -13.35 -57.06 9.24
C VAL A 17 -13.08 -55.71 9.91
N LEU A 18 -12.76 -55.70 11.21
CA LEU A 18 -12.41 -54.46 11.92
C LEU A 18 -11.12 -53.83 11.39
N ALA A 19 -10.11 -54.63 11.07
CA ALA A 19 -8.86 -54.14 10.47
C ALA A 19 -9.11 -53.51 9.09
N LEU A 20 -9.93 -54.13 8.25
CA LEU A 20 -10.32 -53.56 6.95
C LEU A 20 -11.14 -52.27 7.13
N ALA A 21 -12.04 -52.22 8.12
CA ALA A 21 -12.80 -51.03 8.43
C ALA A 21 -11.89 -49.89 8.92
N ALA A 22 -10.87 -50.19 9.72
CA ALA A 22 -9.88 -49.22 10.21
C ALA A 22 -8.86 -48.80 9.14
N ALA A 23 -8.59 -49.63 8.14
CA ALA A 23 -7.72 -49.26 7.02
C ALA A 23 -8.28 -48.06 6.23
N VAL A 24 -9.60 -47.97 6.06
CA VAL A 24 -10.25 -46.87 5.32
C VAL A 24 -9.95 -45.49 5.92
N PRO A 25 -10.20 -45.20 7.21
CA PRO A 25 -9.88 -43.90 7.79
C PRO A 25 -8.37 -43.63 7.81
N LEU A 26 -7.52 -44.64 8.01
CA LEU A 26 -6.05 -44.48 7.96
C LEU A 26 -5.59 -44.04 6.57
N LEU A 27 -6.11 -44.66 5.50
CA LEU A 27 -5.80 -44.27 4.12
C LEU A 27 -6.31 -42.86 3.80
N LYS A 28 -7.50 -42.49 4.29
CA LYS A 28 -8.03 -41.13 4.11
C LYS A 28 -7.16 -40.09 4.82
N LEU A 29 -6.72 -40.38 6.05
CA LEU A 29 -5.83 -39.48 6.80
C LEU A 29 -4.50 -39.27 6.09
N GLY A 30 -3.91 -40.33 5.51
CA GLY A 30 -2.72 -40.19 4.68
C GLY A 30 -2.92 -39.21 3.53
N ARG A 31 -4.02 -39.36 2.78
CA ARG A 31 -4.37 -38.45 1.68
C ARG A 31 -4.59 -37.00 2.14
N THR A 32 -5.24 -36.79 3.28
CA THR A 32 -5.43 -35.44 3.85
C THR A 32 -4.10 -34.80 4.22
N VAL A 33 -3.15 -35.56 4.79
CA VAL A 33 -1.80 -35.05 5.07
C VAL A 33 -1.04 -34.73 3.78
N ASP A 34 -1.20 -35.55 2.74
CA ASP A 34 -0.60 -35.29 1.43
C ASP A 34 -1.17 -34.00 0.80
N GLU A 35 -2.49 -33.81 0.86
CA GLU A 35 -3.18 -32.60 0.38
C GLU A 35 -2.74 -31.35 1.16
N LEU A 36 -2.65 -31.43 2.49
CA LEU A 36 -2.12 -30.34 3.32
C LEU A 36 -0.67 -30.01 2.96
N SER A 37 0.16 -31.03 2.72
CA SER A 37 1.56 -30.84 2.32
C SER A 37 1.66 -30.12 0.97
N ASN A 38 0.80 -30.51 0.01
CA ASN A 38 0.72 -29.84 -1.28
C ASN A 38 0.21 -28.39 -1.15
N SER A 39 -0.80 -28.13 -0.33
CA SER A 39 -1.28 -26.76 -0.07
C SER A 39 -0.21 -25.87 0.56
N VAL A 40 0.59 -26.39 1.49
CA VAL A 40 1.72 -25.64 2.09
C VAL A 40 2.79 -25.36 1.03
N LYS A 41 3.07 -26.31 0.16
CA LYS A 41 4.01 -26.13 -0.94
C LYS A 41 3.55 -25.05 -1.91
N GLU A 42 2.30 -25.11 -2.37
CA GLU A 42 1.69 -24.10 -3.25
C GLU A 42 1.68 -22.72 -2.60
N LEU A 43 1.36 -22.64 -1.31
CA LEU A 43 1.41 -21.38 -0.57
C LEU A 43 2.84 -20.82 -0.52
N THR A 44 3.83 -21.68 -0.27
CA THR A 44 5.24 -21.28 -0.22
C THR A 44 5.72 -20.79 -1.58
N GLU A 45 5.39 -21.50 -2.66
CA GLU A 45 5.69 -21.10 -4.04
C GLU A 45 4.98 -19.79 -4.43
N GLY A 46 3.78 -19.54 -3.90
CA GLY A 46 3.04 -18.29 -4.10
C GLY A 46 3.58 -17.09 -3.30
N VAL A 47 4.26 -17.32 -2.18
CA VAL A 47 4.80 -16.24 -1.32
C VAL A 47 6.04 -15.58 -1.94
N GLU A 48 6.88 -16.32 -2.65
CA GLU A 48 8.09 -15.78 -3.26
C GLU A 48 7.82 -14.67 -4.30
N PRO A 49 6.88 -14.82 -5.25
CA PRO A 49 6.45 -13.75 -6.15
C PRO A 49 5.87 -12.53 -5.42
N LEU A 50 5.12 -12.74 -4.34
CA LEU A 50 4.55 -11.63 -3.55
C LEU A 50 5.66 -10.80 -2.88
N LEU A 51 6.67 -11.46 -2.30
CA LEU A 51 7.81 -10.77 -1.70
C LEU A 51 8.64 -10.03 -2.75
N SER A 52 8.81 -10.62 -3.94
CA SER A 52 9.47 -9.97 -5.07
C SER A 52 8.70 -8.72 -5.53
N GLY A 53 7.38 -8.82 -5.73
CA GLY A 53 6.53 -7.70 -6.12
C GLY A 53 6.45 -6.59 -5.06
N LEU A 54 6.50 -6.94 -3.77
CA LEU A 54 6.61 -5.96 -2.68
C LEU A 54 7.96 -5.21 -2.72
N ASN A 55 9.07 -5.91 -2.97
CA ASN A 55 10.37 -5.27 -3.14
C ASN A 55 10.39 -4.31 -4.33
N GLU A 56 9.77 -4.69 -5.45
CA GLU A 56 9.62 -3.81 -6.62
C GLU A 56 8.76 -2.59 -6.28
N THR A 57 7.63 -2.78 -5.60
CA THR A 57 6.75 -1.69 -5.15
C THR A 57 7.46 -0.72 -4.21
N ILE A 58 8.24 -1.23 -3.24
CA ILE A 58 9.04 -0.41 -2.32
C ILE A 58 10.11 0.35 -3.09
N THR A 59 10.76 -0.31 -4.06
CA THR A 59 11.79 0.32 -4.90
C THR A 59 11.19 1.46 -5.73
N GLU A 60 10.05 1.25 -6.37
CA GLU A 60 9.35 2.30 -7.13
C GLU A 60 8.82 3.42 -6.23
N THR A 61 8.31 3.08 -5.04
CA THR A 61 7.91 4.08 -4.04
C THR A 61 9.11 4.92 -3.61
N ASN A 62 10.26 4.30 -3.35
CA ASN A 62 11.48 5.02 -2.99
C ASN A 62 11.93 5.97 -4.10
N LYS A 63 11.93 5.52 -5.37
CA LYS A 63 12.20 6.39 -6.53
C LYS A 63 11.24 7.57 -6.62
N GLN A 64 9.95 7.35 -6.33
CA GLN A 64 8.95 8.42 -6.31
C GLN A 64 9.18 9.40 -5.16
N LEU A 65 9.56 8.93 -3.97
CA LEU A 65 9.90 9.79 -2.84
C LEU A 65 11.10 10.69 -3.14
N VAL A 66 12.14 10.18 -3.80
CA VAL A 66 13.29 10.99 -4.26
C VAL A 66 12.84 12.08 -5.24
N LYS A 67 11.92 11.77 -6.15
CA LYS A 67 11.35 12.77 -7.07
C LYS A 67 10.54 13.84 -6.33
N ILE A 68 9.76 13.44 -5.32
CA ILE A 68 8.97 14.37 -4.49
C ILE A 68 9.87 15.32 -3.71
N ASP A 69 10.98 14.81 -3.16
CA ASP A 69 11.98 15.64 -2.48
C ASP A 69 12.52 16.73 -3.43
N SER A 70 12.92 16.33 -4.64
CA SER A 70 13.39 17.28 -5.67
C SER A 70 12.31 18.29 -6.09
N ILE A 71 11.06 17.87 -6.25
CA ILE A 71 9.94 18.78 -6.55
C ILE A 71 9.74 19.77 -5.40
N THR A 72 9.82 19.29 -4.16
CA THR A 72 9.65 20.13 -2.96
C THR A 72 10.74 21.20 -2.89
N THR A 73 12.01 20.84 -3.15
CA THR A 73 13.11 21.81 -3.26
C THR A 73 12.88 22.82 -4.39
N ASN A 74 12.49 22.36 -5.58
CA ASN A 74 12.20 23.26 -6.69
C ASN A 74 11.03 24.20 -6.40
N VAL A 75 10.00 23.72 -5.68
CA VAL A 75 8.85 24.52 -5.26
C VAL A 75 9.25 25.56 -4.21
N GLU A 76 10.14 25.22 -3.27
CA GLU A 76 10.71 26.18 -2.32
C GLU A 76 11.45 27.31 -3.07
N GLU A 77 12.32 26.95 -4.01
CA GLU A 77 13.07 27.92 -4.81
C GLU A 77 12.14 28.82 -5.66
N VAL A 78 11.15 28.23 -6.34
CA VAL A 78 10.15 28.99 -7.10
C VAL A 78 9.33 29.91 -6.19
N SER A 79 8.95 29.45 -5.00
CA SER A 79 8.22 30.26 -4.03
C SER A 79 9.04 31.46 -3.55
N LEU A 80 10.34 31.26 -3.27
CA LEU A 80 11.27 32.35 -2.93
C LEU A 80 11.42 33.34 -4.08
N ASN A 81 11.61 32.84 -5.31
CA ASN A 81 11.71 33.67 -6.51
C ASN A 81 10.44 34.49 -6.74
N ILE A 82 9.25 33.90 -6.56
CA ILE A 82 7.97 34.60 -6.64
C ILE A 82 7.85 35.66 -5.55
N ALA A 83 8.26 35.36 -4.31
CA ALA A 83 8.26 36.34 -3.23
C ALA A 83 9.16 37.54 -3.56
N SER A 84 10.36 37.30 -4.10
CA SER A 84 11.27 38.34 -4.58
C SER A 84 10.67 39.14 -5.74
N LEU A 85 10.09 38.47 -6.74
CA LEU A 85 9.42 39.12 -7.87
C LEU A 85 8.24 39.99 -7.41
N SER A 86 7.42 39.50 -6.47
CA SER A 86 6.31 40.24 -5.88
C SER A 86 6.79 41.47 -5.10
N ALA A 87 7.89 41.32 -4.34
CA ALA A 87 8.50 42.44 -3.63
C ALA A 87 9.04 43.51 -4.61
N VAL A 88 9.73 43.10 -5.67
CA VAL A 88 10.23 44.01 -6.71
C VAL A 88 9.08 44.69 -7.45
N PHE A 89 8.04 43.95 -7.82
CA PHE A 89 6.84 44.51 -8.43
C PHE A 89 6.16 45.53 -7.51
N THR A 90 6.00 45.21 -6.24
CA THR A 90 5.43 46.13 -5.24
C THR A 90 6.27 47.39 -5.10
N GLN A 91 7.60 47.27 -5.10
CA GLN A 91 8.51 48.43 -5.06
C GLN A 91 8.43 49.28 -6.35
N ALA A 92 8.37 48.63 -7.51
CA ALA A 92 8.32 49.29 -8.81
C ALA A 92 6.98 50.02 -9.04
N VAL A 93 5.87 49.44 -8.58
CA VAL A 93 4.52 49.94 -8.86
C VAL A 93 3.95 50.77 -7.70
N GLY A 94 4.33 50.49 -6.45
CA GLY A 94 3.82 51.18 -5.27
C GLY A 94 4.16 52.67 -5.24
N GLY A 95 5.41 53.04 -5.57
CA GLY A 95 5.83 54.45 -5.62
C GLY A 95 5.06 55.29 -6.64
N PRO A 96 5.01 54.88 -7.93
CA PRO A 96 4.24 55.57 -8.97
C PRO A 96 2.74 55.62 -8.70
N LEU A 97 2.11 54.51 -8.27
CA LEU A 97 0.67 54.49 -7.97
C LEU A 97 0.31 55.43 -6.82
N MET A 98 1.11 55.48 -5.75
CA MET A 98 0.87 56.43 -4.65
C MET A 98 0.99 57.88 -5.11
N LYS A 99 1.95 58.18 -6.01
CA LYS A 99 2.05 59.51 -6.62
C LYS A 99 0.80 59.84 -7.45
N LEU A 100 0.34 58.94 -8.32
CA LEU A 100 -0.87 59.13 -9.13
C LEU A 100 -2.14 59.31 -8.27
N ALA A 101 -2.29 58.50 -7.23
CA ALA A 101 -3.39 58.63 -6.27
C ALA A 101 -3.36 59.99 -5.56
N GLY A 102 -2.18 60.44 -5.12
CA GLY A 102 -1.99 61.76 -4.52
C GLY A 102 -2.33 62.92 -5.47
N LEU A 103 -1.99 62.81 -6.76
CA LEU A 103 -2.36 63.80 -7.78
C LEU A 103 -3.89 63.87 -7.98
N GLY A 104 -4.56 62.72 -8.09
CA GLY A 104 -6.03 62.67 -8.22
C GLY A 104 -6.77 63.21 -6.99
N VAL A 105 -6.29 62.89 -5.78
CA VAL A 105 -6.83 63.42 -4.53
C VAL A 105 -6.60 64.93 -4.42
N SER A 106 -5.43 65.43 -4.82
CA SER A 106 -5.13 66.86 -4.81
C SER A 106 -5.99 67.63 -5.83
N LEU A 107 -6.17 67.06 -7.03
CA LEU A 107 -7.03 67.63 -8.07
C LEU A 107 -8.50 67.65 -7.65
N SER A 108 -8.98 66.56 -7.05
CA SER A 108 -10.36 66.51 -6.52
C SER A 108 -10.57 67.47 -5.35
N LYS A 109 -9.61 67.63 -4.43
CA LYS A 109 -9.66 68.66 -3.38
C LYS A 109 -9.74 70.08 -3.96
N LEU A 110 -8.95 70.38 -5.00
CA LEU A 110 -8.97 71.69 -5.66
C LEU A 110 -10.31 71.97 -6.35
N LEU A 111 -10.93 70.95 -6.95
CA LEU A 111 -12.27 71.05 -7.55
C LEU A 111 -13.38 71.18 -6.49
N LYS A 112 -13.22 70.55 -5.33
CA LYS A 112 -14.22 70.56 -4.24
C LYS A 112 -14.11 71.78 -3.33
N GLY A 113 -12.94 72.43 -3.25
CA GLY A 113 -12.70 73.66 -2.48
C GLY A 113 -13.14 74.96 -3.18
N LYS A 114 -13.82 74.88 -4.32
CA LYS A 114 -14.37 76.01 -5.08
C LYS A 114 -15.88 76.26 -4.85
N LYS A 115 -16.43 75.82 -3.72
CA LYS A 115 -17.78 76.18 -3.27
C LYS A 115 -17.73 76.83 -1.90
#